data_AF-A0A6L8T5P3-F1
#
_entry.id   AF-A0A6L8T5P3-F1
#
_cell.length_a   1.000
_cell.length_b   1.000
_cell.length_c   1.000
_cell.angle_alpha   90.00
_cell.angle_beta   90.00
_cell.angle_gamma   90.00
#
_symmetry.space_group_name_H-M   'P 1'
#
loop_
_entity.id
_entity.type
_entity.pdbx_description
1 polymer ?
#
loop_
_entity_poly.entity_id
_entity_poly.type
_entity_poly.pdbx_seq_one_letter_code
_entity_poly.pdbx_strand_id
1 'polypeptide(L)'
;MNIGSVIKKYRKVSGFTQEEMANRLGVTTPAVNKWENGNSNPDIELLAPIARLLHISLDTLLSFHENLTDVEITELIQEMDKMFSVEGYEKTYQWAVNIIKDYPNCNMLIWQVAVMLDSRRIIGQCEHPDKYDEQINFWYEIALNDKDEKIQHHAADSLFGFYLRKGNYEMAEKYLNYFSDYDPMKKLKLGQLYMEQEKTEEAYEKLENVDTICDFQKSRLYKHIKFQDAENPYAEEMKKELIAGFQNEEDFAYMKGYKPWKKLLAKY
;
A
#
# COMPACT_ATOMS: atom_id res chain seq x y z
N MET A 1 -10.40 4.53 -20.08
CA MET A 1 -10.01 4.15 -21.45
C MET A 1 -10.07 5.37 -22.37
N ASN A 2 -8.99 5.72 -23.08
CA ASN A 2 -8.95 6.87 -24.01
C ASN A 2 -8.74 6.41 -25.47
N ILE A 3 -9.59 5.50 -25.93
CA ILE A 3 -9.52 4.88 -27.27
C ILE A 3 -9.49 5.94 -28.40
N GLY A 4 -10.24 7.03 -28.25
CA GLY A 4 -10.33 8.11 -29.23
C GLY A 4 -8.99 8.79 -29.51
N SER A 5 -8.25 9.13 -28.45
CA SER A 5 -6.92 9.73 -28.57
C SER A 5 -5.91 8.78 -29.24
N VAL A 6 -5.99 7.48 -28.94
CA VAL A 6 -5.13 6.46 -29.52
C VAL A 6 -5.42 6.30 -31.00
N ILE A 7 -6.70 6.19 -31.39
CA ILE A 7 -7.13 6.14 -32.78
C ILE A 7 -6.58 7.35 -33.55
N LYS A 8 -6.75 8.55 -33.01
CA LYS A 8 -6.27 9.80 -33.63
C LYS A 8 -4.77 9.82 -33.80
N LYS A 9 -4.03 9.40 -32.77
CA LYS A 9 -2.56 9.34 -32.79
C LYS A 9 -2.09 8.38 -33.88
N TYR A 10 -2.55 7.13 -33.85
CA TYR A 10 -2.05 6.12 -34.77
C TYR A 10 -2.57 6.29 -36.19
N ARG A 11 -3.78 6.82 -36.40
CA ARG A 11 -4.24 7.21 -37.75
C ARG A 11 -3.29 8.20 -38.41
N LYS A 12 -2.87 9.22 -37.67
CA LYS A 12 -1.90 10.22 -38.17
C LYS A 12 -0.52 9.60 -38.43
N VAL A 13 -0.06 8.71 -37.57
CA VAL A 13 1.21 7.97 -37.76
C VAL A 13 1.16 7.10 -39.01
N SER A 14 0.02 6.46 -39.28
CA SER A 14 -0.22 5.67 -40.50
C SER A 14 -0.51 6.52 -41.75
N GLY A 15 -0.53 7.85 -41.63
CA GLY A 15 -0.73 8.77 -42.75
C GLY A 15 -2.15 8.86 -43.29
N PHE A 16 -3.15 8.29 -42.61
CA PHE A 16 -4.53 8.32 -43.09
C PHE A 16 -5.25 9.62 -42.72
N THR A 17 -6.10 10.11 -43.61
CA THR A 17 -7.15 11.09 -43.27
C THR A 17 -8.31 10.40 -42.55
N GLN A 18 -9.18 11.18 -41.88
CA GLN A 18 -10.40 10.62 -41.26
C GLN A 18 -11.30 9.94 -42.32
N GLU A 19 -11.35 10.50 -43.52
CA GLU A 19 -12.13 9.97 -44.64
C GLU A 19 -11.54 8.67 -45.20
N GLU A 20 -10.23 8.60 -45.40
CA GLU A 20 -9.56 7.38 -45.86
C GLU A 20 -9.73 6.23 -44.87
N MET A 21 -9.61 6.51 -43.57
CA MET A 21 -9.84 5.53 -42.53
C MET A 21 -11.30 5.06 -42.54
N ALA A 22 -12.26 5.99 -42.65
CA ALA A 22 -13.68 5.67 -42.70
C ALA A 22 -14.02 4.75 -43.88
N ASN A 23 -13.51 5.08 -45.08
CA ASN A 23 -13.69 4.28 -46.29
C ASN A 23 -13.10 2.86 -46.15
N ARG A 24 -11.92 2.72 -45.56
CA ARG A 24 -11.28 1.40 -45.35
C ARG A 24 -12.00 0.53 -44.33
N LEU A 25 -12.67 1.14 -43.35
CA LEU A 25 -13.41 0.43 -42.31
C LEU A 25 -14.90 0.24 -42.63
N GLY A 26 -15.39 0.78 -43.76
CA GLY A 26 -16.80 0.70 -44.13
C GLY A 26 -17.71 1.52 -43.22
N VAL A 27 -17.20 2.63 -42.66
CA VAL A 27 -17.94 3.53 -41.77
C VAL A 27 -17.98 4.95 -42.33
N THR A 28 -18.69 5.86 -41.67
CA THR A 28 -18.78 7.25 -42.10
C THR A 28 -17.67 8.11 -41.47
N THR A 29 -17.17 9.12 -42.21
CA THR A 29 -16.18 10.08 -41.69
C THR A 29 -16.61 10.75 -40.38
N PRO A 30 -17.90 11.15 -40.19
CA PRO A 30 -18.38 11.66 -38.91
C PRO A 30 -18.27 10.66 -37.76
N ALA A 31 -18.39 9.35 -38.01
CA ALA A 31 -18.19 8.34 -36.98
C ALA A 31 -16.74 8.36 -36.47
N VAL A 32 -15.76 8.35 -37.38
CA VAL A 32 -14.33 8.46 -37.04
C VAL A 32 -14.06 9.76 -36.28
N ASN A 33 -14.64 10.88 -36.70
CA ASN A 33 -14.49 12.15 -35.99
C ASN A 33 -15.03 12.10 -34.56
N LYS A 34 -16.21 11.50 -34.35
CA LYS A 34 -16.80 11.33 -33.01
C LYS A 34 -15.94 10.43 -32.13
N TRP A 35 -15.37 9.35 -32.67
CA TRP A 35 -14.43 8.50 -31.94
C TRP A 35 -13.21 9.28 -31.48
N GLU A 36 -12.55 9.99 -32.40
CA GLU A 36 -11.33 10.74 -32.10
C GLU A 36 -11.50 11.89 -31.10
N ASN A 37 -12.72 12.38 -30.95
CA ASN A 37 -13.06 13.45 -30.01
C ASN A 37 -13.73 12.93 -28.72
N GLY A 38 -13.86 11.61 -28.53
CA GLY A 38 -14.46 11.01 -27.35
C GLY A 38 -15.99 11.13 -27.25
N ASN A 39 -16.66 11.53 -28.33
CA ASN A 39 -18.12 11.71 -28.37
C ASN A 39 -18.88 10.38 -28.53
N SER A 40 -18.19 9.32 -28.98
CA SER A 40 -18.72 7.96 -29.08
C SER A 40 -17.56 6.97 -29.15
N ASN A 41 -17.80 5.69 -28.89
CA ASN A 41 -16.82 4.63 -29.10
C ASN A 41 -17.08 3.86 -30.41
N PRO A 42 -16.05 3.27 -31.04
CA PRO A 42 -16.24 2.27 -32.09
C PRO A 42 -17.06 1.09 -31.56
N ASP A 43 -17.79 0.43 -32.45
CA ASP A 43 -18.40 -0.86 -32.15
C ASP A 43 -17.32 -1.89 -31.77
N ILE A 44 -17.64 -2.85 -30.90
CA ILE A 44 -16.75 -3.94 -30.52
C ILE A 44 -16.25 -4.71 -31.75
N GLU A 45 -17.11 -4.88 -32.77
CA GLU A 45 -16.75 -5.53 -34.03
C GLU A 45 -15.70 -4.77 -34.84
N LEU A 46 -15.57 -3.46 -34.63
CA LEU A 46 -14.62 -2.59 -35.33
C LEU A 46 -13.25 -2.51 -34.64
N LEU A 47 -13.11 -2.99 -33.40
CA LEU A 47 -11.85 -2.91 -32.66
C LEU A 47 -10.70 -3.65 -33.36
N ALA A 48 -10.93 -4.91 -33.78
CA ALA A 48 -9.91 -5.69 -34.47
C ALA A 48 -9.58 -5.15 -35.88
N PRO A 49 -10.55 -4.73 -36.71
CA PRO A 49 -10.28 -3.97 -37.94
C PRO A 49 -9.46 -2.69 -37.73
N ILE A 50 -9.80 -1.88 -36.73
CA ILE A 50 -9.08 -0.64 -36.40
C ILE A 50 -7.63 -0.97 -36.02
N ALA A 51 -7.42 -1.92 -35.12
CA ALA A 51 -6.09 -2.32 -34.67
C ALA A 51 -5.20 -2.81 -35.84
N ARG A 52 -5.76 -3.64 -36.73
CA ARG A 52 -5.06 -4.11 -37.94
C ARG A 52 -4.72 -2.98 -38.91
N LEU A 53 -5.66 -2.06 -39.14
CA LEU A 53 -5.46 -0.91 -40.04
C LEU A 53 -4.37 0.04 -39.51
N LEU A 54 -4.31 0.23 -38.20
CA LEU A 54 -3.38 1.14 -37.53
C LEU A 54 -2.04 0.46 -37.15
N HIS A 55 -1.89 -0.84 -37.43
CA HIS A 55 -0.70 -1.63 -37.10
C HIS A 55 -0.34 -1.61 -35.60
N ILE A 56 -1.36 -1.73 -34.73
CA ILE A 56 -1.21 -1.80 -33.27
C ILE A 56 -1.92 -3.03 -32.69
N SER A 57 -1.57 -3.41 -31.46
CA SER A 57 -2.34 -4.40 -30.71
C SER A 57 -3.66 -3.82 -30.20
N LEU A 58 -4.61 -4.69 -29.85
CA LEU A 58 -5.83 -4.29 -29.15
C LEU A 58 -5.51 -3.65 -27.79
N ASP A 59 -4.47 -4.13 -27.10
CA ASP A 59 -4.04 -3.56 -25.82
C ASP A 59 -3.65 -2.09 -25.98
N THR A 60 -2.82 -1.78 -26.98
CA THR A 60 -2.45 -0.40 -27.31
C THR A 60 -3.69 0.42 -27.69
N LEU A 61 -4.58 -0.13 -28.53
CA LEU A 61 -5.81 0.55 -28.96
C LEU A 61 -6.69 0.94 -27.75
N LEU A 62 -6.86 0.03 -26.80
CA LEU A 62 -7.70 0.22 -25.63
C LEU A 62 -6.99 0.98 -24.50
N SER A 63 -5.70 1.28 -24.65
CA SER A 63 -4.83 1.75 -23.57
C SER A 63 -4.88 0.80 -22.36
N PHE A 64 -4.92 -0.50 -22.67
CA PHE A 64 -4.88 -1.56 -21.67
C PHE A 64 -3.42 -1.92 -21.39
N HIS A 65 -3.06 -1.89 -20.11
CA HIS A 65 -1.83 -2.43 -19.59
C HIS A 65 -2.21 -3.48 -18.57
N GLU A 66 -1.66 -4.69 -18.71
CA GLU A 66 -1.96 -5.82 -17.82
C GLU A 66 -1.68 -5.47 -16.35
N ASN A 67 -0.60 -4.71 -16.13
CA ASN A 67 -0.22 -4.19 -14.83
C ASN A 67 0.04 -2.69 -14.95
N LEU A 68 -0.37 -1.95 -13.94
CA LEU A 68 0.07 -0.57 -13.77
C LEU A 68 1.56 -0.52 -13.47
N THR A 69 2.23 0.49 -14.01
CA THR A 69 3.60 0.83 -13.65
C THR A 69 3.64 1.53 -12.29
N ASP A 70 4.80 1.51 -11.62
CA ASP A 70 4.99 2.22 -10.35
C ASP A 70 4.66 3.72 -10.45
N VAL A 71 4.90 4.33 -11.62
CA VAL A 71 4.59 5.74 -11.89
C VAL A 71 3.08 5.95 -11.94
N GLU A 72 2.34 5.12 -12.66
CA GLU A 72 0.87 5.23 -12.74
C GLU A 72 0.21 4.95 -11.38
N ILE A 73 0.72 3.98 -10.62
CA ILE A 73 0.27 3.74 -9.24
C ILE A 73 0.49 5.01 -8.40
N THR A 74 1.69 5.59 -8.49
CA THR A 74 2.02 6.83 -7.76
C THR A 74 1.10 7.99 -8.14
N GLU A 75 0.77 8.15 -9.42
CA GLU A 75 -0.16 9.17 -9.89
C GLU A 75 -1.57 8.98 -9.32
N LEU A 76 -2.09 7.74 -9.29
CA LEU A 76 -3.38 7.41 -8.68
C LEU A 76 -3.40 7.72 -7.19
N ILE A 77 -2.34 7.37 -6.45
CA ILE A 77 -2.21 7.66 -5.02
C ILE A 77 -2.15 9.18 -4.76
N GLN A 78 -1.44 9.94 -5.59
CA GLN A 78 -1.43 11.40 -5.50
C GLN A 78 -2.79 12.03 -5.83
N GLU A 79 -3.53 11.46 -6.78
CA GLU A 79 -4.89 11.88 -7.08
C GLU A 79 -5.82 11.63 -5.88
N MET A 80 -5.74 10.44 -5.29
CA MET A 80 -6.50 10.07 -4.09
C MET A 80 -6.24 11.02 -2.91
N ASP A 81 -4.99 11.42 -2.71
CA ASP A 81 -4.62 12.37 -1.65
C ASP A 81 -5.29 13.75 -1.85
N LYS A 82 -5.30 14.24 -3.09
CA LYS A 82 -6.01 15.47 -3.46
C LYS A 82 -7.52 15.32 -3.25
N MET A 83 -8.09 14.17 -3.59
CA MET A 83 -9.52 13.92 -3.42
C MET A 83 -9.96 13.97 -1.95
N PHE A 84 -9.15 13.47 -1.01
CA PHE A 84 -9.47 13.63 0.42
C PHE A 84 -9.66 15.10 0.82
N SER A 85 -8.83 15.99 0.28
CA SER A 85 -8.90 17.42 0.60
C SER A 85 -10.09 18.14 -0.07
N VAL A 86 -10.50 17.70 -1.25
CA VAL A 86 -11.52 18.39 -2.07
C VAL A 86 -12.92 17.81 -1.85
N GLU A 87 -13.03 16.48 -1.80
CA GLU A 87 -14.29 15.74 -1.85
C GLU A 87 -14.64 15.07 -0.51
N GLY A 88 -13.66 14.94 0.39
CA GLY A 88 -13.81 14.28 1.68
C GLY A 88 -13.79 12.75 1.62
N TYR A 89 -13.77 12.13 2.80
CA TYR A 89 -13.48 10.70 2.95
C TYR A 89 -14.42 9.77 2.17
N GLU A 90 -15.75 9.92 2.34
CA GLU A 90 -16.72 8.99 1.73
C GLU A 90 -16.65 9.01 0.19
N LYS A 91 -16.54 10.19 -0.42
CA LYS A 91 -16.42 10.28 -1.88
C LYS A 91 -15.09 9.71 -2.38
N THR A 92 -13.99 9.96 -1.68
CA THR A 92 -12.70 9.34 -2.00
C THR A 92 -12.74 7.83 -1.85
N TYR A 93 -13.44 7.31 -0.84
CA TYR A 93 -13.67 5.87 -0.68
C TYR A 93 -14.43 5.27 -1.87
N GLN A 94 -15.53 5.89 -2.30
CA GLN A 94 -16.28 5.41 -3.48
C GLN A 94 -15.44 5.43 -4.76
N TRP A 95 -14.59 6.46 -4.92
CA TRP A 95 -13.62 6.51 -6.02
C TRP A 95 -12.61 5.37 -5.94
N ALA A 96 -12.02 5.13 -4.76
CA ALA A 96 -11.07 4.05 -4.51
C ALA A 96 -11.66 2.67 -4.82
N VAL A 97 -12.93 2.43 -4.45
CA VAL A 97 -13.65 1.19 -4.81
C VAL A 97 -13.74 1.00 -6.32
N ASN A 98 -13.96 2.08 -7.09
CA ASN A 98 -14.04 1.99 -8.55
C ASN A 98 -12.65 1.77 -9.17
N ILE A 99 -11.62 2.43 -8.66
CA ILE A 99 -10.23 2.21 -9.10
C ILE A 99 -9.81 0.75 -8.88
N ILE A 100 -10.12 0.16 -7.73
CA ILE A 100 -9.80 -1.25 -7.46
C ILE A 100 -10.59 -2.19 -8.39
N LYS A 101 -11.84 -1.86 -8.76
CA LYS A 101 -12.60 -2.63 -9.75
C LYS A 101 -11.97 -2.57 -11.15
N ASP A 102 -11.35 -1.46 -11.50
CA ASP A 102 -10.65 -1.31 -12.78
C ASP A 102 -9.30 -2.06 -12.79
N TYR A 103 -8.66 -2.23 -11.62
CA TYR A 103 -7.37 -2.91 -11.46
C TYR A 103 -7.40 -4.02 -10.39
N PRO A 104 -8.25 -5.05 -10.56
CA PRO A 104 -8.53 -6.04 -9.50
C PRO A 104 -7.35 -6.95 -9.16
N ASN A 105 -6.33 -7.03 -10.04
CA ASN A 105 -5.13 -7.85 -9.84
C ASN A 105 -3.89 -7.01 -9.52
N CYS A 106 -4.02 -5.69 -9.36
CA CYS A 106 -2.90 -4.82 -8.99
C CYS A 106 -2.80 -4.74 -7.47
N ASN A 107 -2.28 -5.79 -6.85
CA ASN A 107 -2.27 -5.94 -5.39
C ASN A 107 -1.46 -4.86 -4.67
N MET A 108 -0.41 -4.32 -5.32
CA MET A 108 0.32 -3.15 -4.81
C MET A 108 -0.58 -1.92 -4.69
N LEU A 109 -1.35 -1.61 -5.74
CA LEU A 109 -2.31 -0.50 -5.71
C LEU A 109 -3.40 -0.75 -4.67
N ILE A 110 -3.96 -1.96 -4.62
CA ILE A 110 -4.99 -2.35 -3.66
C ILE A 110 -4.50 -2.11 -2.23
N TRP A 111 -3.28 -2.56 -1.90
CA TRP A 111 -2.68 -2.33 -0.60
C TRP A 111 -2.48 -0.83 -0.31
N GLN A 112 -1.90 -0.05 -1.23
CA GLN A 112 -1.65 1.38 -1.01
C GLN A 112 -2.94 2.18 -0.80
N VAL A 113 -3.98 1.89 -1.59
CA VAL A 113 -5.32 2.48 -1.42
C VAL A 113 -5.90 2.17 -0.05
N ALA A 114 -5.79 0.91 0.39
CA ALA A 114 -6.25 0.47 1.71
C ALA A 114 -5.49 1.19 2.84
N VAL A 115 -4.16 1.31 2.74
CA VAL A 115 -3.32 2.06 3.70
C VAL A 115 -3.70 3.53 3.76
N MET A 116 -3.95 4.18 2.61
CA MET A 116 -4.38 5.58 2.59
C MET A 116 -5.70 5.74 3.34
N LEU A 117 -6.69 4.90 3.06
CA LEU A 117 -7.99 4.95 3.74
C LEU A 117 -7.89 4.68 5.23
N ASP A 118 -7.09 3.69 5.63
CA ASP A 118 -6.89 3.32 7.04
C ASP A 118 -6.15 4.45 7.79
N SER A 119 -5.11 5.04 7.19
CA SER A 119 -4.38 6.15 7.80
C SER A 119 -5.28 7.34 8.11
N ARG A 120 -6.19 7.71 7.18
CA ARG A 120 -7.15 8.80 7.38
C ARG A 120 -8.18 8.48 8.46
N ARG A 121 -8.54 7.20 8.64
CA ARG A 121 -9.39 6.76 9.75
C ARG A 121 -8.70 6.90 11.09
N ILE A 122 -7.43 6.47 11.19
CA ILE A 122 -6.64 6.54 12.43
C ILE A 122 -6.49 7.98 12.92
N ILE A 123 -6.26 8.94 12.01
CA ILE A 123 -6.12 10.36 12.37
C ILE A 123 -7.46 11.10 12.52
N GLY A 124 -8.59 10.39 12.52
CA GLY A 124 -9.90 10.95 12.79
C GLY A 124 -10.54 11.76 11.66
N GLN A 125 -10.09 11.60 10.41
CA GLN A 125 -10.65 12.29 9.23
C GLN A 125 -11.82 11.54 8.58
N CYS A 126 -12.40 10.56 9.28
CA CYS A 126 -13.47 9.70 8.80
C CYS A 126 -14.60 9.64 9.83
N GLU A 127 -15.82 9.89 9.38
CA GLU A 127 -17.02 9.60 10.18
C GLU A 127 -17.31 8.10 10.17
N HIS A 128 -17.69 7.53 11.31
CA HIS A 128 -18.01 6.11 11.47
C HIS A 128 -16.94 5.15 10.92
N PRO A 129 -15.70 5.20 11.43
CA PRO A 129 -14.58 4.45 10.85
C PRO A 129 -14.84 2.95 10.75
N ASP A 130 -15.58 2.34 11.68
CA ASP A 130 -15.85 0.90 11.70
C ASP A 130 -16.63 0.40 10.47
N LYS A 131 -17.38 1.29 9.80
CA LYS A 131 -18.11 0.97 8.55
C LYS A 131 -17.20 0.42 7.45
N TYR A 132 -15.92 0.80 7.45
CA TYR A 132 -14.97 0.47 6.39
C TYR A 132 -14.04 -0.70 6.71
N ASP A 133 -14.16 -1.27 7.93
CA ASP A 133 -13.27 -2.34 8.41
C ASP A 133 -13.24 -3.54 7.48
N GLU A 134 -14.41 -4.05 7.12
CA GLU A 134 -14.53 -5.26 6.32
C GLU A 134 -13.89 -5.10 4.94
N GLN A 135 -14.16 -3.98 4.26
CA GLN A 135 -13.64 -3.73 2.91
C GLN A 135 -12.13 -3.51 2.92
N ILE A 136 -11.60 -2.72 3.87
CA ILE A 136 -10.16 -2.43 3.96
C ILE A 136 -9.39 -3.71 4.30
N ASN A 137 -9.88 -4.50 5.25
CA ASN A 137 -9.25 -5.79 5.57
C ASN A 137 -9.31 -6.77 4.41
N PHE A 138 -10.44 -6.82 3.69
CA PHE A 138 -10.54 -7.64 2.48
C PHE A 138 -9.46 -7.27 1.45
N TRP A 139 -9.18 -5.98 1.26
CA TRP A 139 -8.10 -5.53 0.38
C TRP A 139 -6.70 -5.90 0.89
N TYR A 140 -6.45 -5.79 2.19
CA TYR A 140 -5.21 -6.30 2.75
C TYR A 140 -5.06 -7.81 2.57
N GLU A 141 -6.12 -8.60 2.77
CA GLU A 141 -6.10 -10.05 2.56
C GLU A 141 -5.87 -10.42 1.08
N ILE A 142 -6.39 -9.64 0.13
CA ILE A 142 -6.04 -9.82 -1.29
C ILE A 142 -4.53 -9.64 -1.48
N ALA A 143 -3.95 -8.56 -0.97
CA ALA A 143 -2.53 -8.28 -1.09
C ALA A 143 -1.66 -9.29 -0.32
N LEU A 144 -2.14 -9.85 0.79
CA LEU A 144 -1.47 -10.88 1.55
C LEU A 144 -1.31 -12.19 0.76
N ASN A 145 -2.21 -12.47 -0.19
CA ASN A 145 -2.16 -13.64 -1.05
C ASN A 145 -1.38 -13.42 -2.36
N ASP A 146 -0.64 -12.31 -2.48
CA ASP A 146 0.24 -12.06 -3.62
C ASP A 146 1.40 -13.09 -3.70
N LYS A 147 2.04 -13.21 -4.85
CA LYS A 147 3.23 -14.07 -5.04
C LYS A 147 4.53 -13.34 -4.66
N ASP A 148 4.52 -12.01 -4.67
CA ASP A 148 5.64 -11.18 -4.26
C ASP A 148 5.65 -11.05 -2.72
N GLU A 149 6.68 -11.65 -2.11
CA GLU A 149 6.90 -11.61 -0.66
C GLU A 149 6.90 -10.17 -0.10
N LYS A 150 7.35 -9.18 -0.87
CA LYS A 150 7.35 -7.78 -0.41
C LYS A 150 5.92 -7.27 -0.20
N ILE A 151 5.01 -7.58 -1.12
CA ILE A 151 3.59 -7.21 -1.01
C ILE A 151 2.94 -7.95 0.16
N GLN A 152 3.25 -9.25 0.31
CA GLN A 152 2.78 -10.03 1.46
C GLN A 152 3.21 -9.41 2.80
N HIS A 153 4.49 -9.03 2.93
CA HIS A 153 5.00 -8.39 4.15
C HIS A 153 4.30 -7.05 4.44
N HIS A 154 4.07 -6.23 3.41
CA HIS A 154 3.34 -4.97 3.54
C HIS A 154 1.89 -5.19 4.01
N ALA A 155 1.19 -6.15 3.42
CA ALA A 155 -0.17 -6.50 3.82
C ALA A 155 -0.24 -7.07 5.25
N ALA A 156 0.69 -7.97 5.60
CA ALA A 156 0.79 -8.55 6.93
C ALA A 156 1.05 -7.49 8.01
N ASP A 157 1.88 -6.48 7.71
CA ASP A 157 2.10 -5.34 8.59
C ASP A 157 0.81 -4.54 8.82
N SER A 158 0.10 -4.22 7.74
CA SER A 158 -1.16 -3.48 7.83
C SER A 158 -2.23 -4.24 8.63
N LEU A 159 -2.36 -5.56 8.41
CA LEU A 159 -3.27 -6.42 9.17
C LEU A 159 -2.86 -6.55 10.64
N PHE A 160 -1.57 -6.71 10.93
CA PHE A 160 -1.06 -6.68 12.31
C PHE A 160 -1.49 -5.39 13.01
N GLY A 161 -1.19 -4.24 12.41
CA GLY A 161 -1.53 -2.94 12.98
C GLY A 161 -3.04 -2.75 13.16
N PHE A 162 -3.85 -3.23 12.22
CA PHE A 162 -5.31 -3.18 12.31
C PHE A 162 -5.83 -3.97 13.53
N TYR A 163 -5.47 -5.24 13.64
CA TYR A 163 -5.97 -6.11 14.71
C TYR A 163 -5.43 -5.72 16.08
N LEU A 164 -4.19 -5.21 16.15
CA LEU A 164 -3.62 -4.66 17.36
C LEU A 164 -4.48 -3.51 17.91
N ARG A 165 -4.82 -2.52 17.06
CA ARG A 165 -5.69 -1.38 17.45
C ARG A 165 -7.10 -1.80 17.86
N LYS A 166 -7.60 -2.91 17.33
CA LYS A 166 -8.91 -3.49 17.69
C LYS A 166 -8.85 -4.37 18.95
N GLY A 167 -7.68 -4.55 19.56
CA GLY A 167 -7.49 -5.41 20.73
C GLY A 167 -7.59 -6.90 20.43
N ASN A 168 -7.57 -7.30 19.16
CA ASN A 168 -7.59 -8.71 18.76
C ASN A 168 -6.17 -9.23 18.61
N TYR A 169 -5.54 -9.48 19.76
CA TYR A 169 -4.13 -9.83 19.83
C TYR A 169 -3.78 -11.19 19.19
N GLU A 170 -4.70 -12.15 19.22
CA GLU A 170 -4.53 -13.45 18.57
C GLU A 170 -4.39 -13.29 17.05
N MET A 171 -5.29 -12.50 16.45
CA MET A 171 -5.21 -12.19 15.02
C MET A 171 -4.00 -11.32 14.69
N ALA A 172 -3.64 -10.35 15.53
CA ALA A 172 -2.41 -9.58 15.33
C ALA A 172 -1.18 -10.49 15.27
N GLU A 173 -1.02 -11.38 16.26
CA GLU A 173 0.10 -12.33 16.31
C GLU A 173 0.15 -13.25 15.08
N LYS A 174 -1.01 -13.71 14.59
CA LYS A 174 -1.10 -14.54 13.38
C LYS A 174 -0.36 -13.92 12.20
N TYR A 175 -0.48 -12.62 11.97
CA TYR A 175 0.17 -11.96 10.83
C TYR A 175 1.68 -11.76 11.01
N LEU A 176 2.19 -11.89 12.24
CA LEU A 176 3.64 -11.88 12.48
C LEU A 176 4.33 -13.14 11.91
N ASN A 177 3.58 -14.21 11.62
CA ASN A 177 4.12 -15.41 10.99
C ASN A 177 4.56 -15.20 9.52
N TYR A 178 4.12 -14.11 8.89
CA TYR A 178 4.58 -13.74 7.55
C TYR A 178 5.97 -13.07 7.57
N PHE A 179 6.48 -12.72 8.75
CA PHE A 179 7.83 -12.17 8.89
C PHE A 179 8.80 -13.30 9.27
N SER A 180 10.00 -13.27 8.70
CA SER A 180 11.09 -14.17 9.08
C SER A 180 11.43 -14.02 10.56
N ASP A 181 11.84 -15.11 11.22
CA ASP A 181 12.30 -15.07 12.62
C ASP A 181 13.56 -14.20 12.81
N TYR A 182 14.30 -13.97 11.72
CA TYR A 182 15.46 -13.09 11.68
C TYR A 182 15.10 -11.64 11.34
N ASP A 183 13.84 -11.35 11.01
CA ASP A 183 13.40 -9.99 10.70
C ASP A 183 13.41 -9.13 11.98
N PRO A 184 14.22 -8.07 12.03
CA PRO A 184 14.24 -7.11 13.14
C PRO A 184 12.85 -6.58 13.50
N MET A 185 12.02 -6.35 12.48
CA MET A 185 10.71 -5.74 12.63
C MET A 185 9.72 -6.69 13.31
N LYS A 186 9.85 -8.01 13.12
CA LYS A 186 9.03 -9.01 13.83
C LYS A 186 9.24 -8.90 15.34
N LYS A 187 10.48 -8.73 15.79
CA LYS A 187 10.79 -8.56 17.22
C LYS A 187 10.20 -7.28 17.80
N LEU A 188 10.32 -6.17 17.06
CA LEU A 188 9.71 -4.90 17.46
C LEU A 188 8.20 -5.05 17.66
N LYS A 189 7.52 -5.67 16.67
CA LYS A 189 6.07 -5.87 16.71
C LYS A 189 5.61 -6.83 17.80
N LEU A 190 6.36 -7.90 18.08
CA LEU A 190 6.10 -8.76 19.24
C LEU A 190 6.20 -7.99 20.56
N GLY A 191 7.22 -7.13 20.68
CA GLY A 191 7.35 -6.23 21.82
C GLY A 191 6.13 -5.33 21.98
N GLN A 192 5.73 -4.64 20.90
CA GLN A 192 4.52 -3.80 20.88
C GLN A 192 3.26 -4.58 21.25
N LEU A 193 3.08 -5.78 20.69
CA LEU A 193 1.96 -6.66 20.99
C LEU A 193 1.89 -7.02 22.47
N TYR A 194 3.02 -7.34 23.10
CA TYR A 194 3.08 -7.65 24.52
C TYR A 194 2.83 -6.43 25.41
N MET A 195 3.26 -5.24 24.99
CA MET A 195 2.92 -4.00 25.69
C MET A 195 1.41 -3.77 25.73
N GLU A 196 0.73 -3.92 24.60
CA GLU A 196 -0.73 -3.77 24.52
C GLU A 196 -1.48 -4.84 25.34
N GLN A 197 -0.85 -5.98 25.60
CA GLN A 197 -1.36 -7.03 26.49
C GLN A 197 -0.98 -6.85 27.97
N GLU A 198 -0.31 -5.76 28.33
CA GLU A 198 0.25 -5.51 29.68
C GLU A 198 1.27 -6.59 30.13
N LYS A 199 1.87 -7.33 29.19
CA LYS A 199 2.91 -8.35 29.41
C LYS A 199 4.31 -7.74 29.41
N THR A 200 4.58 -6.99 30.46
CA THR A 200 5.72 -6.08 30.52
C THR A 200 7.09 -6.79 30.48
N GLU A 201 7.23 -7.96 31.10
CA GLU A 201 8.49 -8.71 31.10
C GLU A 201 8.81 -9.29 29.72
N GLU A 202 7.81 -9.88 29.06
CA GLU A 202 7.95 -10.44 27.72
C GLU A 202 8.19 -9.34 26.68
N ALA A 203 7.51 -8.19 26.81
CA ALA A 203 7.77 -7.02 25.97
C ALA A 203 9.22 -6.57 26.10
N TYR A 204 9.74 -6.48 27.33
CA TYR A 204 11.13 -6.12 27.58
C TYR A 204 12.12 -7.08 26.91
N GLU A 205 11.92 -8.39 27.06
CA GLU A 205 12.78 -9.41 26.45
C GLU A 205 12.87 -9.25 24.93
N LYS A 206 11.77 -8.86 24.27
CA LYS A 206 11.76 -8.64 22.81
C LYS A 206 12.42 -7.33 22.40
N LEU A 207 12.35 -6.31 23.26
CA LEU A 207 12.78 -4.95 22.92
C LEU A 207 14.19 -4.57 23.41
N GLU A 208 14.79 -5.33 24.32
CA GLU A 208 16.06 -4.97 24.99
C GLU A 208 17.27 -4.74 24.07
N ASN A 209 17.23 -5.25 22.82
CA ASN A 209 18.32 -5.12 21.84
C ASN A 209 17.89 -4.42 20.53
N VAL A 210 16.73 -3.74 20.51
CA VAL A 210 16.20 -3.09 19.30
C VAL A 210 17.13 -1.98 18.76
N ASP A 211 17.85 -1.29 19.63
CA ASP A 211 18.80 -0.23 19.28
C ASP A 211 20.04 -0.71 18.51
N THR A 212 20.37 -1.98 18.64
CA THR A 212 21.53 -2.61 17.97
C THR A 212 21.12 -3.54 16.83
N ILE A 213 19.82 -3.66 16.55
CA ILE A 213 19.26 -4.67 15.64
C ILE A 213 19.74 -4.50 14.18
N CYS A 214 20.11 -3.27 13.80
CA CYS A 214 20.65 -2.93 12.48
C CYS A 214 22.18 -2.70 12.46
N ASP A 215 22.89 -2.90 13.57
CA ASP A 215 24.33 -2.58 13.66
C ASP A 215 25.20 -3.40 12.70
N PHE A 216 24.72 -4.55 12.22
CA PHE A 216 25.41 -5.34 11.19
C PHE A 216 25.64 -4.54 9.91
N GLN A 217 24.78 -3.58 9.57
CA GLN A 217 24.92 -2.69 8.41
C GLN A 217 26.21 -1.85 8.50
N LYS A 218 26.72 -1.60 9.70
CA LYS A 218 27.97 -0.87 9.97
C LYS A 218 29.23 -1.75 9.77
N SER A 219 29.07 -3.06 9.58
CA SER A 219 30.19 -3.99 9.41
C SER A 219 30.92 -3.78 8.09
N ARG A 220 32.26 -3.94 8.11
CA ARG A 220 33.10 -3.90 6.91
C ARG A 220 32.68 -4.92 5.86
N LEU A 221 32.09 -6.05 6.28
CA LEU A 221 31.65 -7.13 5.40
C LEU A 221 30.56 -6.68 4.41
N TYR A 222 29.68 -5.77 4.82
CA TYR A 222 28.51 -5.36 4.06
C TYR A 222 28.65 -3.99 3.36
N LYS A 223 29.86 -3.41 3.32
CA LYS A 223 30.12 -2.09 2.71
C LYS A 223 29.68 -1.93 1.24
N HIS A 224 29.50 -3.04 0.52
CA HIS A 224 29.11 -3.07 -0.88
C HIS A 224 27.59 -3.08 -1.08
N ILE A 225 26.82 -3.30 -0.01
CA ILE A 225 25.35 -3.33 -0.03
C ILE A 225 24.86 -1.95 0.40
N LYS A 226 23.99 -1.34 -0.42
CA LYS A 226 23.20 -0.17 -0.01
C LYS A 226 21.94 -0.66 0.66
N PHE A 227 21.89 -0.57 1.99
CA PHE A 227 20.65 -0.79 2.74
C PHE A 227 19.74 0.43 2.57
N GLN A 228 18.43 0.23 2.51
CA GLN A 228 17.48 1.33 2.76
C GLN A 228 17.69 1.79 4.21
N ASP A 229 17.74 3.10 4.44
CA ASP A 229 17.85 3.66 5.79
C ASP A 229 16.69 3.14 6.64
N ALA A 230 17.00 2.25 7.57
CA ALA A 230 16.10 1.88 8.66
C ALA A 230 16.22 2.95 9.75
N GLU A 231 16.12 4.24 9.39
CA GLU A 231 15.79 5.24 10.37
C GLU A 231 14.33 4.97 10.75
N ASN A 232 14.13 4.32 11.89
CA ASN A 232 12.85 4.40 12.58
C ASN A 232 12.91 5.67 13.44
N PRO A 233 12.42 6.82 12.97
CA PRO A 233 12.45 8.07 13.73
C PRO A 233 11.72 7.96 15.07
N TYR A 234 10.89 6.93 15.25
CA TYR A 234 10.15 6.67 16.47
C TYR A 234 10.88 5.70 17.42
N ALA A 235 11.96 5.02 17.03
CA ALA A 235 12.61 4.03 17.88
C ALA A 235 13.20 4.63 19.17
N GLU A 236 13.82 5.81 19.07
CA GLU A 236 14.35 6.52 20.23
C GLU A 236 13.24 7.10 21.12
N GLU A 237 12.14 7.56 20.52
CA GLU A 237 10.99 8.12 21.24
C GLU A 237 10.19 7.02 21.97
N MET A 238 9.89 5.93 21.27
CA MET A 238 9.26 4.72 21.82
C MET A 238 10.09 4.11 22.94
N LYS A 239 11.43 4.11 22.81
CA LYS A 239 12.35 3.66 23.88
C LYS A 239 12.32 4.58 25.10
N LYS A 240 12.25 5.89 24.90
CA LYS A 240 12.09 6.85 26.02
C LYS A 240 10.76 6.68 26.72
N GLU A 241 9.66 6.51 25.98
CA GLU A 241 8.34 6.24 26.55
C GLU A 241 8.31 4.93 27.33
N LEU A 242 8.90 3.87 26.77
CA LEU A 242 9.08 2.59 27.45
C LEU A 242 9.85 2.76 28.78
N ILE A 243 11.03 3.36 28.73
CA ILE A 243 11.87 3.58 29.92
C ILE A 243 11.16 4.46 30.95
N ALA A 244 10.46 5.51 30.52
CA ALA A 244 9.66 6.36 31.40
C ALA A 244 8.54 5.55 32.08
N GLY A 245 7.88 4.64 31.37
CA GLY A 245 6.93 3.69 31.95
C GLY A 245 7.57 2.79 33.01
N PHE A 246 8.79 2.31 32.79
CA PHE A 246 9.55 1.47 33.74
C PHE A 246 10.09 2.22 34.98
N GLN A 247 10.03 3.56 35.00
CA GLN A 247 10.49 4.40 36.11
C GLN A 247 9.40 4.67 37.16
N ASN A 248 8.14 4.29 36.91
CA ASN A 248 7.08 4.46 37.90
C ASN A 248 7.30 3.53 39.11
N GLU A 249 7.82 4.09 40.22
CA GLU A 249 8.12 3.32 41.43
C GLU A 249 6.88 2.70 42.10
N GLU A 250 5.68 3.24 41.87
CA GLU A 250 4.44 2.66 42.41
C GLU A 250 4.07 1.36 41.67
N ASP A 251 4.14 1.36 40.34
CA ASP A 251 3.78 0.21 39.51
C ASP A 251 4.87 -0.87 39.47
N PHE A 252 6.14 -0.49 39.65
CA PHE A 252 7.30 -1.40 39.56
C PHE A 252 8.00 -1.67 40.90
N ALA A 253 7.33 -1.39 42.02
CA ALA A 253 7.86 -1.62 43.37
C ALA A 253 8.34 -3.07 43.59
N TYR A 254 7.73 -4.05 42.92
CA TYR A 254 8.08 -5.47 42.99
C TYR A 254 9.43 -5.81 42.31
N MET A 255 9.90 -4.99 41.38
CA MET A 255 11.20 -5.17 40.72
C MET A 255 12.38 -4.68 41.56
N LYS A 256 12.12 -4.13 42.75
CA LYS A 256 13.13 -3.59 43.67
C LYS A 256 14.12 -4.67 44.11
N GLY A 257 15.30 -4.65 43.49
CA GLY A 257 16.39 -5.59 43.76
C GLY A 257 16.76 -6.49 42.58
N TYR A 258 15.93 -6.51 41.53
CA TYR A 258 16.23 -7.22 40.29
C TYR A 258 17.38 -6.53 39.56
N LYS A 259 18.52 -7.24 39.44
CA LYS A 259 19.76 -6.67 38.89
C LYS A 259 19.61 -6.18 37.43
N PRO A 260 18.88 -6.86 36.54
CA PRO A 260 18.63 -6.37 35.19
C PRO A 260 17.85 -5.05 35.15
N TRP A 261 16.79 -4.90 35.96
CA TRP A 261 16.03 -3.63 36.06
C TRP A 261 16.89 -2.47 36.58
N LYS A 262 17.73 -2.71 37.60
CA LYS A 262 18.70 -1.71 38.04
C LYS A 262 19.73 -1.34 36.98
N LYS A 263 20.17 -2.30 36.17
CA LYS A 263 21.11 -2.06 35.07
C LYS A 263 20.46 -1.30 33.91
N LEU A 264 19.16 -1.50 33.69
CA LEU A 264 18.34 -0.75 32.73
C LEU A 264 18.25 0.72 33.14
N LEU A 265 17.84 0.99 34.38
CA LEU A 265 17.74 2.35 34.91
C LEU A 265 19.08 3.08 35.01
N ALA A 266 20.20 2.36 35.12
CA ALA A 266 21.53 2.98 35.21
C ALA A 266 22.14 3.37 33.85
N LYS A 267 21.52 2.95 32.73
CA LYS A 267 21.97 3.28 31.37
C LYS A 267 21.37 4.60 30.83
N TYR A 268 20.41 5.18 31.56
CA TYR A 268 19.61 6.34 31.18
C TYR A 268 19.38 7.26 32.39
#